data_AF-A0A8T4ZK31-F1
#
_entry.id   AF-A0A8T4ZK31-F1
#
_cell.length_a   1.000
_cell.length_b   1.000
_cell.length_c   1.000
_cell.angle_alpha   90.00
_cell.angle_beta   90.00
_cell.angle_gamma   90.00
#
_symmetry.space_group_name_H-M   'P 1'
#
loop_
_entity.id
_entity.type
_entity.pdbx_description
1 polymer ?
#
loop_
_entity_poly.entity_id
_entity_poly.type
_entity_poly.pdbx_seq_one_letter_code
_entity_poly.pdbx_strand_id
1 'polypeptide(L)'
;MSLVDLMSMAKPNLESRAKIFSKLKGRDLVNCFQCIKCTSGCTALKLLELKPHEIEKLANLGFVDELVVSDVLWTCVTCLKCVQRCPQKASPYHVIMALRNLAVEKEAKIPEAFMKAVSQILETGMAEAYQKISKGTETFDRESLKLPKICSPGEVFQTLFLKALEEK
;
A
#
# COMPACT_ATOMS: atom_id res chain seq x y z
N MET A 1 -12.86 -7.96 29.96
CA MET A 1 -12.34 -6.58 29.90
C MET A 1 -12.18 -6.22 28.42
N SER A 2 -12.96 -5.26 27.92
CA SER A 2 -12.74 -4.75 26.56
C SER A 2 -11.43 -3.97 26.56
N LEU A 3 -10.46 -4.40 25.75
CA LEU A 3 -9.23 -3.64 25.51
C LEU A 3 -9.62 -2.30 24.85
N VAL A 4 -9.02 -1.19 25.28
CA VAL A 4 -9.29 0.16 24.74
C VAL A 4 -7.94 0.85 24.61
N ASP A 5 -7.73 1.55 23.50
CA ASP A 5 -6.59 2.45 23.35
C ASP A 5 -6.86 3.72 24.17
N LEU A 6 -6.01 4.03 25.15
CA LEU A 6 -6.22 5.17 26.04
C LEU A 6 -5.93 6.53 25.39
N MET A 7 -5.23 6.54 24.25
CA MET A 7 -4.90 7.76 23.51
C MET A 7 -6.01 8.12 22.53
N SER A 8 -6.53 7.13 21.81
CA SER A 8 -7.57 7.32 20.78
C SER A 8 -8.99 7.00 21.27
N MET A 9 -9.12 6.37 22.44
CA MET A 9 -10.37 5.75 22.93
C MET A 9 -10.95 4.71 21.96
N ALA A 10 -10.16 4.26 20.99
CA ALA A 10 -10.58 3.26 20.03
C ALA A 10 -10.80 1.91 20.72
N LYS A 11 -11.75 1.16 20.18
CA LYS A 11 -12.03 -0.21 20.60
C LYS A 11 -11.62 -1.17 19.48
N PRO A 12 -11.16 -2.39 19.82
CA PRO A 12 -10.81 -3.37 18.82
C PRO A 12 -12.05 -3.81 18.04
N ASN A 13 -11.92 -3.84 16.72
CA ASN A 13 -12.94 -4.31 15.81
C ASN A 13 -12.57 -5.73 15.32
N LEU A 14 -13.29 -6.73 15.83
CA LEU A 14 -13.06 -8.13 15.51
C LEU A 14 -13.44 -8.48 14.07
N GLU A 15 -14.41 -7.78 13.49
CA GLU A 15 -14.83 -7.98 12.10
C GLU A 15 -13.76 -7.49 11.13
N SER A 16 -13.27 -6.26 11.32
CA SER A 16 -12.14 -5.72 10.55
C SER A 16 -10.89 -6.60 10.68
N ARG A 17 -10.63 -7.14 11.88
CA ARG A 17 -9.54 -8.11 12.10
C ARG A 17 -9.74 -9.39 11.29
N ALA A 18 -10.92 -10.02 11.37
CA ALA A 18 -11.22 -11.24 10.62
C ALA A 18 -11.06 -11.02 9.10
N LYS A 19 -11.48 -9.85 8.60
CA LYS A 19 -11.33 -9.45 7.19
C LYS A 19 -9.88 -9.32 6.75
N ILE A 20 -8.99 -8.81 7.61
CA ILE A 20 -7.55 -8.81 7.32
C ILE A 20 -6.99 -10.23 7.32
N PHE A 21 -7.37 -11.04 8.30
CA PHE A 21 -6.86 -12.40 8.45
C PHE A 21 -7.26 -13.28 7.25
N SER A 22 -8.49 -13.13 6.73
CA SER A 22 -8.92 -13.85 5.53
C SER A 22 -8.10 -13.48 4.29
N LYS A 23 -7.72 -12.20 4.14
CA LYS A 23 -6.86 -11.73 3.04
C LYS A 23 -5.41 -12.25 3.13
N LEU A 24 -4.95 -12.73 4.30
CA LEU A 24 -3.57 -13.15 4.51
C LEU A 24 -3.26 -14.62 4.19
N LYS A 25 -4.25 -15.42 3.76
CA LYS A 25 -4.11 -16.79 3.21
C LYS A 25 -3.10 -17.67 3.97
N GLY A 26 -3.30 -17.87 5.28
CA GLY A 26 -2.47 -18.79 6.08
C GLY A 26 -1.11 -18.24 6.54
N ARG A 27 -0.87 -16.94 6.42
CA ARG A 27 0.24 -16.27 7.12
C ARG A 27 -0.25 -15.84 8.50
N ASP A 28 0.08 -16.63 9.51
CA ASP A 28 -0.36 -16.36 10.88
C ASP A 28 0.35 -15.14 11.45
N LEU A 29 -0.38 -14.02 11.48
CA LEU A 29 -0.02 -12.87 12.32
C LEU A 29 0.12 -13.28 13.79
N VAL A 30 -0.62 -14.31 14.18
CA VAL A 30 -0.56 -14.93 15.51
C VAL A 30 0.86 -15.37 15.89
N ASN A 31 1.72 -15.68 14.92
CA ASN A 31 3.09 -16.14 15.19
C ASN A 31 4.06 -15.00 15.55
N CYS A 32 3.64 -13.73 15.45
CA CYS A 32 4.49 -12.61 15.79
C CYS A 32 4.67 -12.46 17.32
N PHE A 33 5.82 -12.90 17.79
CA PHE A 33 6.32 -12.69 19.16
C PHE A 33 7.02 -11.34 19.43
N GLN A 34 6.81 -10.32 18.59
CA GLN A 34 7.29 -8.95 18.84
C GLN A 34 8.82 -8.78 19.02
N CYS A 35 9.63 -9.52 18.26
CA CYS A 35 11.11 -9.40 18.33
C CYS A 35 11.73 -8.11 17.75
N ILE A 36 10.93 -7.19 17.19
CA ILE A 36 11.37 -5.86 16.68
C ILE A 36 12.36 -5.92 15.49
N LYS A 37 12.73 -7.10 14.98
CA LYS A 37 13.64 -7.25 13.84
C LYS A 37 13.17 -6.55 12.56
N CYS A 38 11.86 -6.48 12.33
CA CYS A 38 11.27 -5.75 11.22
C CYS A 38 11.46 -4.23 11.34
N THR A 39 11.38 -3.68 12.55
CA THR A 39 11.56 -2.25 12.84
C THR A 39 13.01 -1.84 12.83
N SER A 40 13.91 -2.60 13.45
CA SER A 40 15.36 -2.33 13.39
C SER A 40 15.92 -2.30 11.96
N GLY A 41 15.36 -3.12 11.06
CA GLY A 41 15.74 -3.15 9.63
C GLY A 41 14.98 -2.16 8.74
N CYS A 42 14.01 -1.42 9.29
CA CYS A 42 13.15 -0.53 8.52
C CYS A 42 13.89 0.76 8.14
N THR A 43 13.96 1.06 6.85
CA THR A 43 14.54 2.34 6.37
C THR A 43 13.61 3.52 6.65
N ALA A 44 12.29 3.29 6.63
CA ALA A 44 11.30 4.32 6.90
C ALA A 44 11.21 4.70 8.39
N LEU A 45 11.69 3.85 9.32
CA LEU A 45 11.73 4.20 10.75
C LEU A 45 12.55 5.48 10.99
N LYS A 46 13.72 5.59 10.36
CA LYS A 46 14.67 6.68 10.61
C LYS A 46 14.18 8.05 10.17
N LEU A 47 13.25 8.08 9.21
CA LEU A 47 12.82 9.32 8.56
C LEU A 47 11.34 9.64 8.83
N LEU A 48 10.51 8.61 9.01
CA LEU A 48 9.06 8.70 8.98
C LEU A 48 8.42 7.90 10.13
N GLU A 49 9.21 7.52 11.13
CA GLU A 49 8.79 6.84 12.37
C GLU A 49 7.96 5.56 12.18
N LEU A 50 8.04 4.93 11.00
CA LEU A 50 7.37 3.67 10.73
C LEU A 50 7.92 2.58 11.64
N LYS A 51 7.09 2.06 12.55
CA LYS A 51 7.39 0.92 13.42
C LYS A 51 6.54 -0.30 13.02
N PRO A 52 7.04 -1.14 12.09
CA PRO A 52 6.27 -2.28 11.60
C PRO A 52 5.80 -3.28 12.66
N HIS A 53 6.54 -3.46 13.77
CA HIS A 53 6.13 -4.36 14.85
C HIS A 53 4.87 -3.86 15.59
N GLU A 54 4.72 -2.55 15.78
CA GLU A 54 3.55 -1.95 16.42
C GLU A 54 2.31 -2.10 15.53
N ILE A 55 2.44 -1.90 14.21
CA ILE A 55 1.36 -2.15 13.24
C ILE A 55 0.87 -3.60 13.33
N GLU A 56 1.81 -4.54 13.39
CA GLU A 56 1.51 -5.95 13.52
C GLU A 56 0.77 -6.26 14.83
N LYS A 57 1.25 -5.71 15.95
CA LYS A 57 0.61 -5.84 17.26
C LYS A 57 -0.82 -5.29 17.26
N LEU A 58 -1.00 -4.08 16.75
CA LEU A 58 -2.31 -3.42 16.70
C LEU A 58 -3.29 -4.16 15.79
N ALA A 59 -2.83 -4.66 14.64
CA ALA A 59 -3.64 -5.50 13.76
C ALA A 59 -4.07 -6.82 14.45
N ASN A 60 -3.17 -7.45 15.20
CA ASN A 60 -3.48 -8.65 15.99
C ASN A 60 -4.49 -8.38 17.11
N LEU A 61 -4.38 -7.23 17.77
CA LEU A 61 -5.32 -6.80 18.81
C LEU A 61 -6.68 -6.37 18.25
N GLY A 62 -6.77 -6.06 16.96
CA GLY A 62 -8.01 -5.66 16.29
C GLY A 62 -8.20 -4.16 16.15
N PHE A 63 -7.18 -3.33 16.40
CA PHE A 63 -7.21 -1.89 16.15
C PHE A 63 -7.00 -1.54 14.67
N VAL A 64 -7.69 -2.27 13.81
CA VAL A 64 -7.54 -2.15 12.35
C VAL A 64 -8.04 -0.79 11.86
N ASP A 65 -9.15 -0.31 12.41
CA ASP A 65 -9.79 0.92 11.95
C ASP A 65 -8.93 2.15 12.25
N GLU A 66 -8.24 2.17 13.39
CA GLU A 66 -7.26 3.21 13.73
C GLU A 66 -6.06 3.17 12.77
N LEU A 67 -5.53 1.98 12.50
CA LEU A 67 -4.40 1.81 11.57
C LEU A 67 -4.75 2.31 10.16
N VAL A 68 -5.95 2.00 9.66
CA VAL A 68 -6.41 2.36 8.32
C VAL A 68 -6.41 3.87 8.06
N VAL A 69 -6.69 4.69 9.09
CA VAL A 69 -6.72 6.15 8.96
C VAL A 69 -5.32 6.76 9.11
N SER A 70 -4.33 6.00 9.59
CA SER A 70 -2.98 6.49 9.85
C SER A 70 -2.17 6.68 8.56
N ASP A 71 -1.61 7.89 8.38
CA ASP A 71 -0.67 8.21 7.30
C ASP A 71 0.59 7.33 7.34
N VAL A 72 0.94 6.79 8.52
CA VAL A 72 2.10 5.93 8.72
C VAL A 72 2.04 4.69 7.81
N LEU A 73 0.84 4.19 7.45
CA LEU A 73 0.70 3.07 6.50
C LEU A 73 1.35 3.34 5.15
N TRP A 74 1.32 4.59 4.68
CA TRP A 74 1.81 4.98 3.36
C TRP A 74 3.32 5.23 3.32
N THR A 75 3.96 5.34 4.48
CA THR A 75 5.43 5.51 4.59
C THR A 75 6.22 4.24 4.25
N CYS A 76 5.57 3.08 4.23
CA CYS A 76 6.23 1.82 3.85
C CYS A 76 6.61 1.84 2.36
N VAL A 77 7.92 1.84 2.08
CA VAL A 77 8.49 1.79 0.72
C VAL A 77 8.51 0.39 0.09
N THR A 78 7.85 -0.59 0.72
CA THR A 78 7.73 -1.96 0.19
C THR A 78 9.05 -2.66 -0.15
N CYS A 79 10.15 -2.34 0.55
CA CYS A 79 11.49 -2.93 0.28
C CYS A 79 11.65 -4.41 0.65
N LEU A 80 10.62 -5.06 1.20
CA LEU A 80 10.55 -6.49 1.56
C LEU A 80 11.61 -7.00 2.56
N LYS A 81 12.46 -6.14 3.15
CA LYS A 81 13.46 -6.56 4.16
C LYS A 81 12.84 -7.29 5.34
N CYS A 82 11.66 -6.87 5.80
CA CYS A 82 10.94 -7.53 6.89
C CYS A 82 10.45 -8.94 6.52
N VAL A 83 10.15 -9.21 5.25
CA VAL A 83 9.79 -10.56 4.76
C VAL A 83 10.99 -11.49 4.87
N GLN A 84 12.15 -11.05 4.40
CA GLN A 84 13.37 -11.86 4.39
C GLN A 84 13.94 -12.13 5.79
N ARG A 85 13.77 -11.18 6.72
CA ARG A 85 14.41 -11.25 8.04
C ARG A 85 13.53 -11.86 9.12
N CYS A 86 12.22 -11.95 8.93
CA CYS A 86 11.30 -12.41 9.97
C CYS A 86 11.50 -13.90 10.28
N PRO A 87 11.89 -14.26 11.52
CA PRO A 87 12.09 -15.67 11.88
C PRO A 87 10.77 -16.46 11.92
N GLN A 88 9.64 -15.79 12.17
CA GLN A 88 8.32 -16.40 12.30
C GLN A 88 7.51 -16.37 11.00
N LYS A 89 8.08 -15.85 9.89
CA LYS A 89 7.39 -15.60 8.61
C LYS A 89 6.14 -14.70 8.72
N ALA A 90 5.87 -14.11 9.89
CA ALA A 90 4.84 -13.11 10.17
C ALA A 90 5.31 -11.70 9.77
N SER A 91 5.55 -11.48 8.47
CA SER A 91 6.07 -10.19 7.99
C SER A 91 5.00 -9.10 8.03
N PRO A 92 5.27 -7.93 8.64
CA PRO A 92 4.35 -6.79 8.63
C PRO A 92 4.04 -6.27 7.22
N TYR A 93 4.86 -6.57 6.21
CA TYR A 93 4.59 -6.17 4.83
C TYR A 93 3.21 -6.64 4.36
N HIS A 94 2.85 -7.90 4.65
CA HIS A 94 1.57 -8.45 4.22
C HIS A 94 0.39 -7.77 4.92
N VAL A 95 0.56 -7.46 6.22
CA VAL A 95 -0.42 -6.69 7.00
C VAL A 95 -0.61 -5.30 6.42
N ILE A 96 0.48 -4.58 6.14
CA ILE A 96 0.44 -3.23 5.59
C ILE A 96 -0.25 -3.22 4.22
N MET A 97 0.02 -4.21 3.35
CA MET A 97 -0.70 -4.30 2.06
C MET A 97 -2.20 -4.57 2.25
N ALA A 98 -2.57 -5.47 3.17
CA ALA A 98 -3.97 -5.73 3.49
C ALA A 98 -4.67 -4.49 4.07
N LEU A 99 -3.98 -3.74 4.93
CA LEU A 99 -4.46 -2.48 5.51
C LEU A 99 -4.64 -1.40 4.45
N ARG A 100 -3.69 -1.23 3.51
CA ARG A 100 -3.83 -0.28 2.39
C ARG A 100 -5.03 -0.62 1.52
N ASN A 101 -5.23 -1.89 1.20
CA ASN A 101 -6.41 -2.32 0.43
C ASN A 101 -7.71 -2.02 1.19
N LEU A 102 -7.73 -2.24 2.51
CA LEU A 102 -8.88 -1.90 3.34
C LEU A 102 -9.08 -0.39 3.45
N ALA A 103 -8.02 0.40 3.46
CA ALA A 103 -8.09 1.86 3.45
C ALA A 103 -8.72 2.38 2.15
N VAL A 104 -8.37 1.79 1.01
CA VAL A 104 -9.01 2.10 -0.28
C VAL A 104 -10.49 1.70 -0.24
N GLU A 105 -10.80 0.50 0.24
CA GLU A 105 -12.17 -0.02 0.34
C GLU A 105 -13.07 0.82 1.28
N LYS A 106 -12.49 1.45 2.29
CA LYS A 106 -13.19 2.33 3.24
C LYS A 106 -13.15 3.81 2.85
N GLU A 107 -12.62 4.15 1.68
CA GLU A 107 -12.42 5.54 1.24
C GLU A 107 -11.70 6.40 2.29
N ALA A 108 -10.74 5.79 2.99
CA ALA A 108 -9.94 6.47 3.99
C ALA A 108 -8.93 7.43 3.33
N LYS A 109 -8.06 8.04 4.15
CA LYS A 109 -7.04 8.99 3.67
C LYS A 109 -5.98 8.28 2.82
N ILE A 110 -6.13 8.40 1.49
CA ILE A 110 -5.21 7.87 0.48
C ILE A 110 -4.41 9.05 -0.09
N PRO A 111 -3.07 8.96 -0.21
CA PRO A 111 -2.28 10.00 -0.84
C PRO A 111 -2.71 10.24 -2.29
N GLU A 112 -2.90 11.52 -2.65
CA GLU A 112 -3.41 11.95 -3.96
C GLU A 112 -2.60 11.40 -5.13
N ALA A 113 -1.29 11.25 -4.97
CA ALA A 113 -0.40 10.69 -5.98
C ALA A 113 -0.83 9.28 -6.44
N PHE A 114 -1.34 8.44 -5.54
CA PHE A 114 -1.84 7.11 -5.91
C PHE A 114 -3.14 7.21 -6.70
N MET A 115 -4.06 8.08 -6.30
CA MET A 115 -5.32 8.30 -7.01
C MET A 115 -5.07 8.83 -8.42
N LYS A 116 -4.15 9.80 -8.56
CA LYS A 116 -3.74 10.34 -9.85
C LYS A 116 -3.15 9.26 -10.76
N ALA A 117 -2.27 8.40 -10.23
CA ALA A 117 -1.71 7.30 -11.00
C ALA A 117 -2.79 6.30 -11.46
N VAL A 118 -3.76 5.98 -10.60
CA VAL A 118 -4.88 5.10 -10.97
C VAL A 118 -5.73 5.72 -12.08
N SER A 119 -6.12 7.00 -11.97
CA SER A 119 -6.86 7.71 -13.02
C SER A 119 -6.09 7.70 -14.34
N GLN A 120 -4.78 7.93 -14.30
CA GLN A 120 -3.93 7.95 -15.48
C GLN A 120 -3.83 6.58 -16.16
N ILE A 121 -3.78 5.50 -15.37
CA ILE A 121 -3.83 4.12 -15.89
C ILE A 121 -5.19 3.84 -16.53
N LEU A 122 -6.29 4.30 -15.92
CA LEU A 122 -7.63 4.11 -16.48
C LEU A 122 -7.81 4.85 -17.81
N GLU A 123 -7.33 6.08 -17.90
CA GLU A 123 -7.47 6.91 -19.10
C GLU A 123 -6.51 6.50 -20.22
N THR A 124 -5.23 6.33 -19.88
CA THR A 124 -4.12 6.22 -20.85
C THR A 124 -3.45 4.85 -20.87
N GLY A 125 -3.82 3.94 -19.97
CA GLY A 125 -3.16 2.65 -19.77
C GLY A 125 -1.73 2.73 -19.22
N MET A 126 -1.25 3.92 -18.89
CA MET A 126 0.12 4.16 -18.43
C MET A 126 0.09 4.79 -17.04
N ALA A 127 0.98 4.34 -16.15
CA ALA A 127 1.13 4.92 -14.81
C ALA A 127 1.70 6.35 -14.85
N GLU A 128 2.55 6.62 -15.84
CA GLU A 128 3.02 7.95 -16.18
C GLU A 128 2.81 8.15 -17.68
N ALA A 129 2.02 9.15 -18.05
CA ALA A 129 1.83 9.49 -19.45
C ALA A 129 3.12 10.08 -20.04
N TYR A 130 3.22 9.97 -21.36
CA TYR A 130 4.30 10.59 -22.11
C TYR A 130 4.35 12.10 -21.87
N GLN A 131 5.53 12.59 -21.46
CA GLN A 131 5.78 14.01 -21.24
C GLN A 131 6.89 14.50 -22.17
N LYS A 132 6.79 15.77 -22.58
CA LYS A 132 7.87 16.47 -23.26
C LYS A 132 8.87 16.94 -22.22
N ILE A 133 10.16 16.65 -22.40
CA ILE A 133 11.18 17.02 -21.43
C ILE A 133 11.87 18.29 -21.93
N SER A 134 11.81 19.38 -21.17
CA SER A 134 12.63 20.56 -21.43
C SER A 134 13.96 20.46 -20.70
N LYS A 135 15.07 20.72 -21.41
CA LYS A 135 16.40 20.87 -20.83
C LYS A 135 16.99 22.20 -21.28
N GLY A 136 16.93 23.21 -20.41
CA GLY A 136 17.25 24.58 -20.77
C GLY A 136 16.17 25.17 -21.70
N THR A 137 16.57 25.69 -22.85
CA THR A 137 15.66 26.20 -23.89
C THR A 137 15.18 25.14 -24.88
N GLU A 138 15.77 23.95 -24.87
CA GLU A 138 15.45 22.90 -25.82
C GLU A 138 14.42 21.93 -25.25
N THR A 139 13.39 21.62 -26.04
CA THR A 139 12.38 20.61 -25.70
C THR A 139 12.67 19.34 -26.48
N PHE A 140 12.82 18.23 -25.75
CA PHE A 140 13.10 16.91 -26.30
C PHE A 140 11.81 16.09 -26.33
N ASP A 141 11.48 15.64 -27.54
CA ASP A 141 10.39 14.73 -27.82
C ASP A 141 10.93 13.39 -28.36
N ARG A 142 10.13 12.33 -28.30
CA ARG A 142 10.49 11.04 -28.94
C ARG A 142 10.78 11.20 -30.42
N GLU A 143 10.05 12.07 -31.11
CA GLU A 143 10.27 12.40 -32.52
C GLU A 143 11.64 13.06 -32.73
N SER A 144 12.03 14.02 -31.87
CA SER A 144 13.34 14.67 -31.97
C SER A 144 14.49 13.70 -31.68
N LEU A 145 14.24 12.66 -30.90
CA LEU A 145 15.17 11.56 -30.63
C LEU A 145 15.08 10.40 -31.64
N LYS A 146 14.27 10.52 -32.69
CA LYS A 146 14.01 9.46 -33.70
C LYS A 146 13.53 8.14 -33.10
N LEU A 147 12.84 8.21 -31.95
CA LEU A 147 12.26 7.05 -31.29
C LEU A 147 10.83 6.77 -31.81
N PRO A 148 10.37 5.51 -31.81
CA PRO A 148 9.01 5.18 -32.20
C PRO A 148 7.95 5.88 -31.33
N LYS A 149 6.84 6.28 -31.96
CA LYS A 149 5.66 6.80 -31.26
C LYS A 149 5.05 5.70 -30.39
N ILE A 150 4.64 6.08 -29.19
CA ILE A 150 3.90 5.19 -28.29
C ILE A 150 2.42 5.41 -28.59
N CYS A 151 1.69 4.33 -28.85
CA CYS A 151 0.24 4.36 -28.99
C CYS A 151 -0.37 4.19 -27.60
N SER A 152 -1.29 5.07 -27.20
CA SER A 152 -2.14 4.82 -26.04
C SER A 152 -3.12 3.68 -26.37
N PRO A 153 -3.53 2.87 -25.38
CA PRO A 153 -4.56 1.89 -25.61
C PRO A 153 -5.86 2.57 -26.08
N GLY A 154 -6.56 1.97 -27.03
CA GLY A 154 -7.87 2.45 -27.48
C GLY A 154 -8.98 2.14 -26.47
N GLU A 155 -10.21 2.58 -26.76
CA GLU A 155 -11.40 2.40 -25.90
C GLU A 155 -11.67 0.95 -25.48
N VAL A 156 -11.25 -0.02 -26.30
CA VAL A 156 -11.33 -1.46 -26.03
C VAL A 156 -10.53 -1.84 -24.76
N PHE A 157 -9.43 -1.15 -24.47
CA PHE A 157 -8.65 -1.42 -23.27
C PHE A 157 -9.42 -1.08 -21.99
N GLN A 158 -10.10 0.06 -21.96
CA GLN A 158 -10.82 0.51 -20.76
C GLN A 158 -11.93 -0.47 -20.39
N THR A 159 -12.70 -0.92 -21.39
CA THR A 159 -13.78 -1.90 -21.21
C THR A 159 -13.25 -3.26 -20.75
N LEU A 160 -12.16 -3.76 -21.35
CA LEU A 160 -11.52 -5.01 -20.92
C LEU A 160 -10.90 -4.90 -19.52
N PHE A 161 -10.30 -3.76 -19.20
CA PHE A 161 -9.64 -3.52 -17.92
C PHE A 161 -10.66 -3.50 -16.78
N LEU A 162 -11.78 -2.79 -16.95
CA LEU A 162 -12.87 -2.77 -15.97
C LEU A 162 -13.46 -4.18 -15.77
N LYS A 163 -13.70 -4.92 -16.86
CA LYS A 163 -14.16 -6.31 -16.77
C LYS A 163 -13.18 -7.20 -15.99
N ALA A 164 -11.88 -7.03 -16.21
CA ALA A 164 -10.85 -7.79 -15.49
C ALA A 164 -10.73 -7.42 -14.01
N LEU A 165 -11.13 -6.20 -13.61
CA LEU A 165 -11.21 -5.79 -12.21
C LEU A 165 -12.44 -6.38 -11.50
N GLU A 166 -13.56 -6.51 -12.20
CA GLU A 166 -14.81 -7.08 -11.65
C GLU A 166 -14.76 -8.61 -11.49
N GLU A 167 -13.94 -9.31 -12.28
CA GLU A 167 -13.79 -10.77 -12.24
C GLU A 167 -12.92 -11.30 -11.07
N LYS A 168 -12.41 -10.43 -10.18
CA LYS A 168 -11.51 -10.80 -9.06
C LYS A 168 -12.06 -10.44 -7.68
#